data_AF-K5W3E5-F1
#
_entry.id   AF-K5W3E5-F1
#
_cell.length_a   1.000
_cell.length_b   1.000
_cell.length_c   1.000
_cell.angle_alpha   90.00
_cell.angle_beta   90.00
_cell.angle_gamma   90.00
#
_symmetry.space_group_name_H-M   'P 1'
#
loop_
_entity.id
_entity.type
_entity.pdbx_description
1 polymer ?
#
loop_
_entity_poly.entity_id
_entity_poly.type
_entity_poly.pdbx_seq_one_letter_code
_entity_poly.pdbx_strand_id
1 'polypeptide(L)'
;MHEADFIGRRGGWFVLEPWITPSLFESFNNTNIVDEYTLGQNLDHDTALAMLQDHWTTWITEDDFQAIKAAGLNHVRMQVGYWSVPLTSSDTNYTTDVSPYIPGAWPYLVQALNWAKQNGLHVILDLHGAPGSQNGYDNSGQRTNNPMWGSDPDNVPRTLDIIKFIAEQLGGMIDVLELLNEPVGFESSIGNVIGNYWKQGYQVVRGAVGGGLQVMIMDAFLGVDSWENFLTYPSAEGVIMDTHEYQVFNYDQLELSFSGHINDSCQVLTQLQSYADSNIFTIIGEWTTAPTDCAMWLNGRGVGARWDGTWQSGQPTFGSCDGWTGDMSTFSDDYKTFMRQYYETQVAIGEAVQGWVYWTWKVEDADDWSYQRGLQGGWIPQDPTDRLYPDICSSG
;
A
#
# COMPACT_ATOMS: atom_id res chain seq x y z
N MET A 1 -4.99 -9.16 24.36
CA MET A 1 -4.77 -7.71 24.49
C MET A 1 -5.55 -7.10 23.35
N HIS A 2 -6.64 -6.42 23.64
CA HIS A 2 -7.38 -5.66 22.63
C HIS A 2 -6.77 -4.26 22.65
N GLU A 3 -5.68 -4.10 21.91
CA GLU A 3 -5.14 -2.80 21.56
C GLU A 3 -5.43 -2.67 20.07
N ALA A 4 -6.05 -1.57 19.65
CA ALA A 4 -6.35 -1.35 18.25
C ALA A 4 -5.05 -1.36 17.45
N ASP A 5 -4.94 -2.33 16.56
CA ASP A 5 -3.81 -2.47 15.69
C ASP A 5 -4.03 -1.63 14.44
N PHE A 6 -3.09 -0.72 14.21
CA PHE A 6 -2.51 -0.43 12.90
C PHE A 6 -3.09 0.78 12.12
N ILE A 7 -2.23 1.74 11.65
CA ILE A 7 -2.23 2.50 10.35
C ILE A 7 -1.35 3.74 10.32
N GLY A 8 -0.70 3.87 9.17
CA GLY A 8 -0.36 5.13 8.54
C GLY A 8 0.44 4.83 7.31
N ARG A 9 -0.19 4.21 6.29
CA ARG A 9 0.48 4.08 5.00
C ARG A 9 0.79 5.50 4.51
N ARG A 10 2.00 5.73 4.01
CA ARG A 10 2.41 7.04 3.46
C ARG A 10 2.45 7.03 1.95
N GLY A 11 1.31 6.66 1.39
CA GLY A 11 1.08 6.72 -0.05
C GLY A 11 1.55 8.06 -0.60
N GLY A 12 2.18 8.02 -1.76
CA GLY A 12 2.68 9.20 -2.43
C GLY A 12 3.93 9.85 -1.82
N TRP A 13 4.58 9.33 -0.76
CA TRP A 13 5.76 10.01 -0.17
C TRP A 13 7.11 9.63 -0.81
N PHE A 14 7.53 8.38 -0.68
CA PHE A 14 8.79 7.86 -1.25
C PHE A 14 8.59 7.08 -2.56
N VAL A 15 7.33 6.90 -2.94
CA VAL A 15 6.90 6.49 -4.27
C VAL A 15 5.72 7.40 -4.61
N LEU A 16 5.84 8.18 -5.69
CA LEU A 16 4.82 9.14 -6.07
C LEU A 16 3.62 8.45 -6.74
N GLU A 17 2.42 8.83 -6.32
CA GLU A 17 1.17 8.38 -6.90
C GLU A 17 0.35 9.60 -7.34
N PRO A 18 0.00 9.71 -8.64
CA PRO A 18 -0.69 10.89 -9.16
C PRO A 18 -2.00 11.23 -8.47
N TRP A 19 -2.72 10.23 -7.98
CA TRP A 19 -4.03 10.43 -7.34
C TRP A 19 -3.92 10.90 -5.87
N ILE A 20 -2.78 10.64 -5.22
CA ILE A 20 -2.52 11.07 -3.83
C ILE A 20 -2.03 12.51 -3.79
N THR A 21 -1.06 12.84 -4.65
CA THR A 21 -0.46 14.18 -4.76
C THR A 21 -0.57 14.74 -6.18
N PRO A 22 -1.79 14.94 -6.70
CA PRO A 22 -2.01 15.43 -8.07
C PRO A 22 -1.30 16.76 -8.35
N SER A 23 -1.13 17.63 -7.35
CA SER A 23 -0.51 18.95 -7.52
C SER A 23 0.92 18.86 -8.08
N LEU A 24 1.70 17.84 -7.66
CA LEU A 24 3.06 17.61 -8.16
C LEU A 24 3.06 17.33 -9.66
N PHE A 25 2.11 16.52 -10.10
CA PHE A 25 1.99 16.10 -11.50
C PHE A 25 1.45 17.23 -12.38
N GLU A 26 0.53 18.05 -11.86
CA GLU A 26 -0.03 19.22 -12.55
C GLU A 26 0.99 20.35 -12.74
N SER A 27 1.88 20.55 -11.77
CA SER A 27 2.79 21.71 -11.71
C SER A 27 3.70 21.89 -12.93
N PHE A 28 3.98 20.83 -13.69
CA PHE A 28 4.86 20.85 -14.87
C PHE A 28 4.13 21.01 -16.21
N ASN A 29 2.79 21.05 -16.22
CA ASN A 29 1.97 21.13 -17.44
C ASN A 29 2.41 20.13 -18.53
N ASN A 30 2.80 18.92 -18.12
CA ASN A 30 3.24 17.85 -19.01
C ASN A 30 2.47 16.57 -18.70
N THR A 31 1.54 16.21 -19.59
CA THR A 31 0.68 15.04 -19.45
C THR A 31 1.39 13.71 -19.67
N ASN A 32 2.64 13.72 -20.16
CA ASN A 32 3.44 12.50 -20.33
C ASN A 32 4.06 12.00 -19.02
N ILE A 33 4.03 12.80 -17.95
CA ILE A 33 4.49 12.40 -16.61
C ILE A 33 3.32 11.67 -15.93
N VAL A 34 3.25 10.35 -16.06
CA VAL A 34 2.13 9.53 -15.56
C VAL A 34 2.46 8.75 -14.29
N ASP A 35 3.74 8.73 -13.91
CA ASP A 35 4.33 8.02 -12.77
C ASP A 35 5.70 8.65 -12.44
N GLU A 36 6.38 8.15 -11.41
CA GLU A 36 7.70 8.66 -11.00
C GLU A 36 8.82 8.34 -12.03
N TYR A 37 8.70 7.24 -12.77
CA TYR A 37 9.63 6.88 -13.83
C TYR A 37 9.62 7.93 -14.95
N THR A 38 8.44 8.25 -15.48
CA THR A 38 8.26 9.24 -16.54
C THR A 38 8.51 10.66 -16.05
N LEU A 39 8.36 10.95 -14.74
CA LEU A 39 8.82 12.20 -14.14
C LEU A 39 10.34 12.38 -14.38
N GLY A 40 11.13 11.37 -14.04
CA GLY A 40 12.57 11.36 -14.25
C GLY A 40 12.99 11.40 -15.73
N GLN A 41 12.15 10.89 -16.65
CA GLN A 41 12.41 10.98 -18.09
C GLN A 41 12.15 12.37 -18.68
N ASN A 42 11.13 13.05 -18.18
CA ASN A 42 10.56 14.23 -18.83
C ASN A 42 10.97 15.54 -18.15
N LEU A 43 11.51 15.49 -16.94
CA LEU A 43 12.03 16.65 -16.24
C LEU A 43 13.56 16.68 -16.28
N ASP A 44 14.09 17.89 -16.26
CA ASP A 44 15.51 18.09 -15.96
C ASP A 44 15.81 17.59 -14.54
N HIS A 45 16.95 16.92 -14.37
CA HIS A 45 17.32 16.25 -13.12
C HIS A 45 17.27 17.20 -11.92
N ASP A 46 17.82 18.41 -12.02
CA ASP A 46 17.90 19.34 -10.90
C ASP A 46 16.51 19.92 -10.55
N THR A 47 15.67 20.09 -11.57
CA THR A 47 14.26 20.49 -11.38
C THR A 47 13.47 19.39 -10.65
N ALA A 48 13.61 18.14 -11.08
CA ALA A 48 12.96 17.00 -10.46
C ALA A 48 13.46 16.77 -9.02
N LEU A 49 14.77 16.85 -8.80
CA LEU A 49 15.36 16.70 -7.47
C LEU A 49 14.89 17.80 -6.50
N ALA A 50 14.83 19.06 -6.95
CA ALA A 50 14.35 20.15 -6.10
C ALA A 50 12.88 19.97 -5.69
N MET A 51 12.02 19.55 -6.63
CA MET A 51 10.62 19.21 -6.35
C MET A 51 10.50 18.06 -5.36
N LEU A 52 11.25 16.98 -5.58
CA LEU A 52 11.23 15.79 -4.71
C LEU A 52 11.76 16.11 -3.32
N GLN A 53 12.79 16.93 -3.18
CA GLN A 53 13.31 17.35 -1.87
C GLN A 53 12.30 18.18 -1.09
N ASP A 54 11.59 19.11 -1.76
CA ASP A 54 10.52 19.87 -1.14
C ASP A 54 9.39 18.94 -0.67
N HIS A 55 8.96 18.03 -1.54
CA HIS A 55 7.95 17.01 -1.23
C HIS A 55 8.36 16.10 -0.07
N TRP A 56 9.56 15.51 -0.11
CA TRP A 56 10.07 14.64 0.94
C TRP A 56 10.17 15.35 2.30
N THR A 57 10.41 16.67 2.30
CA THR A 57 10.53 17.48 3.52
C THR A 57 9.18 17.92 4.08
N THR A 58 8.17 18.11 3.24
CA THR A 58 6.92 18.79 3.63
C THR A 58 5.70 17.90 3.61
N TRP A 59 5.67 16.85 2.78
CA TRP A 59 4.50 15.98 2.67
C TRP A 59 4.21 15.25 3.96
N ILE A 60 5.21 14.60 4.57
CA ILE A 60 5.06 13.98 5.88
C ILE A 60 6.13 14.52 6.82
N THR A 61 5.69 14.93 8.00
CA THR A 61 6.53 15.53 9.05
C THR A 61 6.38 14.76 10.35
N GLU A 62 7.15 15.13 11.38
CA GLU A 62 7.00 14.55 12.72
C GLU A 62 5.59 14.75 13.30
N ASP A 63 4.93 15.87 12.98
CA ASP A 63 3.58 16.18 13.45
C ASP A 63 2.57 15.12 12.96
N ASP A 64 2.77 14.57 11.76
CA ASP A 64 1.93 13.47 11.25
C ASP A 64 2.07 12.21 12.12
N PHE A 65 3.28 11.88 12.63
CA PHE A 65 3.46 10.73 13.52
C PHE A 65 2.82 10.96 14.89
N GLN A 66 2.91 12.18 15.41
CA GLN A 66 2.24 12.55 16.66
C GLN A 66 0.72 12.44 16.48
N ALA A 67 0.17 12.88 15.35
CA ALA A 67 -1.24 12.78 15.02
C ALA A 67 -1.69 11.33 14.84
N ILE A 68 -0.90 10.48 14.15
CA ILE A 68 -1.13 9.03 14.04
C ILE A 68 -1.22 8.40 15.42
N LYS A 69 -0.25 8.69 16.31
CA LYS A 69 -0.27 8.16 17.67
C LYS A 69 -1.48 8.67 18.48
N ALA A 70 -1.83 9.94 18.32
CA ALA A 70 -2.99 10.56 18.98
C ALA A 70 -4.33 9.99 18.48
N ALA A 71 -4.38 9.45 17.25
CA ALA A 71 -5.50 8.69 16.70
C ALA A 71 -5.61 7.25 17.24
N GLY A 72 -4.81 6.89 18.26
CA GLY A 72 -4.86 5.56 18.87
C GLY A 72 -4.15 4.47 18.05
N LEU A 73 -3.48 4.85 16.95
CA LEU A 73 -2.78 3.92 16.07
C LEU A 73 -1.39 3.57 16.64
N ASN A 74 -0.90 2.38 16.28
CA ASN A 74 0.34 1.83 16.85
C ASN A 74 1.40 1.40 15.81
N HIS A 75 1.07 1.40 14.51
CA HIS A 75 1.97 1.03 13.42
C HIS A 75 1.90 2.03 12.26
N VAL A 76 2.98 2.11 11.48
CA VAL A 76 3.02 2.75 10.15
C VAL A 76 3.61 1.79 9.12
N ARG A 77 3.01 1.73 7.92
CA ARG A 77 3.53 0.96 6.77
C ARG A 77 4.14 1.92 5.75
N MET A 78 5.46 1.95 5.63
CA MET A 78 6.18 2.92 4.80
C MET A 78 6.66 2.25 3.51
N GLN A 79 6.24 2.81 2.37
CA GLN A 79 6.73 2.38 1.06
C GLN A 79 8.14 2.88 0.80
N VAL A 80 8.93 2.11 0.06
CA VAL A 80 10.16 2.57 -0.56
C VAL A 80 10.29 1.95 -1.95
N GLY A 81 10.55 2.77 -2.97
CA GLY A 81 10.91 2.28 -4.30
C GLY A 81 12.38 1.85 -4.34
N TYR A 82 12.70 0.82 -5.14
CA TYR A 82 14.08 0.33 -5.22
C TYR A 82 15.11 1.42 -5.61
N TRP A 83 14.66 2.43 -6.35
CA TRP A 83 15.50 3.55 -6.79
C TRP A 83 15.98 4.46 -5.64
N SER A 84 15.33 4.37 -4.49
CA SER A 84 15.73 5.09 -3.28
C SER A 84 16.74 4.33 -2.43
N VAL A 85 17.01 3.05 -2.71
CA VAL A 85 17.95 2.22 -1.94
C VAL A 85 19.37 2.45 -2.46
N PRO A 86 20.30 2.97 -1.64
CA PRO A 86 21.61 3.42 -2.10
C PRO A 86 22.62 2.26 -2.25
N LEU A 87 22.28 1.25 -3.05
CA LEU A 87 23.16 0.14 -3.38
C LEU A 87 24.41 0.63 -4.12
N THR A 88 25.55 0.03 -3.76
CA THR A 88 26.82 0.22 -4.47
C THR A 88 27.26 -1.09 -5.13
N SER A 89 28.30 -1.03 -5.95
CA SER A 89 28.84 -2.23 -6.63
C SER A 89 29.48 -3.25 -5.68
N SER A 90 29.65 -2.94 -4.39
CA SER A 90 30.02 -3.95 -3.38
C SER A 90 28.84 -4.77 -2.89
N ASP A 91 27.62 -4.27 -3.08
CA ASP A 91 26.40 -4.83 -2.48
C ASP A 91 25.65 -5.74 -3.47
N THR A 92 25.90 -5.57 -4.77
CA THR A 92 25.23 -6.32 -5.84
C THR A 92 26.15 -6.65 -7.00
N ASN A 93 25.91 -7.78 -7.66
CA ASN A 93 26.55 -8.14 -8.93
C ASN A 93 25.80 -7.58 -10.16
N TYR A 94 24.66 -6.93 -9.93
CA TYR A 94 23.80 -6.37 -10.96
C TYR A 94 24.03 -4.86 -11.11
N THR A 95 23.35 -4.23 -12.06
CA THR A 95 23.44 -2.77 -12.21
C THR A 95 22.94 -2.05 -10.95
N THR A 96 23.65 -1.00 -10.54
CA THR A 96 23.17 -0.05 -9.53
C THR A 96 22.46 1.15 -10.15
N ASP A 97 22.36 1.19 -11.48
CA ASP A 97 21.67 2.26 -12.19
C ASP A 97 20.16 2.22 -11.90
N VAL A 98 19.63 3.38 -11.53
CA VAL A 98 18.21 3.61 -11.24
C VAL A 98 17.61 4.59 -12.24
N SER A 99 18.35 4.99 -13.27
CA SER A 99 17.83 5.87 -14.32
C SER A 99 16.53 5.31 -14.91
N PRO A 100 15.52 6.16 -15.13
CA PRO A 100 15.53 7.62 -15.06
C PRO A 100 15.13 8.20 -13.69
N TYR A 101 14.91 7.38 -12.66
CA TYR A 101 14.51 7.86 -11.33
C TYR A 101 15.54 8.82 -10.73
N ILE A 102 15.07 9.69 -9.83
CA ILE A 102 15.90 10.64 -9.10
C ILE A 102 16.14 10.09 -7.68
N PRO A 103 17.32 9.51 -7.38
CA PRO A 103 17.61 8.99 -6.05
C PRO A 103 17.80 10.14 -5.05
N GLY A 104 17.46 9.90 -3.79
CA GLY A 104 17.67 10.90 -2.73
C GLY A 104 16.78 10.74 -1.49
N ALA A 105 15.75 9.90 -1.54
CA ALA A 105 14.78 9.76 -0.46
C ALA A 105 15.34 9.04 0.79
N TRP A 106 16.41 8.25 0.68
CA TRP A 106 16.92 7.40 1.78
C TRP A 106 17.13 8.13 3.12
N PRO A 107 17.77 9.32 3.18
CA PRO A 107 17.93 10.04 4.44
C PRO A 107 16.59 10.46 5.07
N TYR A 108 15.58 10.78 4.26
CA TYR A 108 14.24 11.12 4.72
C TYR A 108 13.51 9.89 5.27
N LEU A 109 13.69 8.72 4.64
CA LEU A 109 13.22 7.45 5.18
C LEU A 109 13.87 7.14 6.54
N VAL A 110 15.18 7.31 6.69
CA VAL A 110 15.87 7.11 7.98
C VAL A 110 15.37 8.10 9.04
N GLN A 111 15.14 9.36 8.67
CA GLN A 111 14.53 10.35 9.57
C GLN A 111 13.12 9.93 10.00
N ALA A 112 12.32 9.41 9.08
CA ALA A 112 10.98 8.89 9.34
C ALA A 112 10.99 7.73 10.34
N LEU A 113 11.93 6.80 10.21
CA LEU A 113 12.09 5.69 11.14
C LEU A 113 12.42 6.17 12.57
N ASN A 114 13.21 7.24 12.69
CA ASN A 114 13.49 7.85 13.98
C ASN A 114 12.25 8.50 14.59
N TRP A 115 11.43 9.20 13.79
CA TRP A 115 10.15 9.74 14.25
C TRP A 115 9.18 8.64 14.69
N ALA A 116 9.14 7.49 14.00
CA ALA A 116 8.32 6.34 14.39
C ALA A 116 8.68 5.90 15.81
N LYS A 117 9.98 5.65 16.02
CA LYS A 117 10.54 5.22 17.31
C LYS A 117 10.29 6.24 18.41
N GLN A 118 10.46 7.53 18.14
CA GLN A 118 10.23 8.61 19.12
C GLN A 118 8.77 8.70 19.57
N ASN A 119 7.83 8.34 18.69
CA ASN A 119 6.40 8.35 18.97
C ASN A 119 5.85 6.98 19.43
N GLY A 120 6.73 5.98 19.61
CA GLY A 120 6.31 4.63 20.02
C GLY A 120 5.41 3.94 18.99
N LEU A 121 5.71 4.16 17.70
CA LEU A 121 5.06 3.52 16.57
C LEU A 121 5.97 2.43 16.00
N HIS A 122 5.40 1.27 15.76
CA HIS A 122 6.04 0.16 15.05
C HIS A 122 6.04 0.41 13.54
N VAL A 123 6.95 -0.23 12.81
CA VAL A 123 7.17 0.00 11.38
C VAL A 123 7.13 -1.30 10.59
N ILE A 124 6.25 -1.31 9.58
CA ILE A 124 6.40 -2.14 8.38
C ILE A 124 7.11 -1.31 7.32
N LEU A 125 8.27 -1.76 6.86
CA LEU A 125 8.93 -1.19 5.68
C LEU A 125 8.62 -2.07 4.47
N ASP A 126 8.12 -1.48 3.41
CA ASP A 126 7.64 -2.17 2.22
C ASP A 126 8.43 -1.77 0.99
N LEU A 127 9.05 -2.75 0.33
CA LEU A 127 9.60 -2.56 -1.00
C LEU A 127 8.46 -2.48 -2.02
N HIS A 128 8.05 -1.25 -2.32
CA HIS A 128 6.81 -0.97 -3.02
C HIS A 128 6.95 -1.02 -4.55
N GLY A 129 8.18 -0.83 -5.06
CA GLY A 129 8.49 -0.92 -6.48
C GLY A 129 9.79 -1.66 -6.72
N ALA A 130 9.76 -2.67 -7.59
CA ALA A 130 10.95 -3.43 -8.00
C ALA A 130 11.43 -3.04 -9.42
N PRO A 131 12.71 -3.33 -9.76
CA PRO A 131 13.23 -3.13 -11.11
C PRO A 131 12.35 -3.78 -12.18
N GLY A 132 11.97 -2.99 -13.19
CA GLY A 132 11.11 -3.44 -14.29
C GLY A 132 9.61 -3.50 -13.97
N SER A 133 9.19 -3.12 -12.77
CA SER A 133 7.82 -3.22 -12.24
C SER A 133 7.30 -4.66 -12.10
N GLN A 134 6.72 -4.95 -10.94
CA GLN A 134 6.12 -6.23 -10.59
C GLN A 134 4.61 -6.31 -10.91
N ASN A 135 3.99 -5.18 -11.29
CA ASN A 135 2.54 -5.09 -11.50
C ASN A 135 2.11 -4.22 -12.70
N GLY A 136 3.00 -3.35 -13.20
CA GLY A 136 2.68 -2.41 -14.27
C GLY A 136 1.83 -1.21 -13.82
N TYR A 137 1.59 -1.05 -12.52
CA TYR A 137 0.86 0.08 -11.94
C TYR A 137 1.79 1.27 -11.70
N ASP A 138 1.23 2.47 -11.67
CA ASP A 138 1.99 3.69 -11.35
C ASP A 138 2.55 3.65 -9.91
N ASN A 139 1.85 3.01 -8.97
CA ASN A 139 2.31 2.79 -7.60
C ASN A 139 3.61 1.95 -7.50
N SER A 140 4.01 1.21 -8.53
CA SER A 140 5.32 0.54 -8.57
C SER A 140 6.46 1.46 -9.02
N GLY A 141 6.14 2.71 -9.35
CA GLY A 141 7.03 3.71 -9.95
C GLY A 141 6.98 3.75 -11.47
N GLN A 142 6.54 2.68 -12.14
CA GLN A 142 6.53 2.57 -13.60
C GLN A 142 5.24 1.91 -14.12
N ARG A 143 4.29 2.73 -14.56
CA ARG A 143 3.08 2.28 -15.25
C ARG A 143 3.45 1.74 -16.62
N THR A 144 3.22 0.44 -16.83
CA THR A 144 3.57 -0.25 -18.08
C THR A 144 2.63 -1.42 -18.34
N ASN A 145 2.34 -1.66 -19.61
CA ASN A 145 1.59 -2.86 -20.03
C ASN A 145 2.48 -4.10 -20.17
N ASN A 146 3.79 -3.96 -19.93
CA ASN A 146 4.76 -5.05 -20.04
C ASN A 146 5.72 -5.00 -18.85
N PRO A 147 5.26 -5.38 -17.63
CA PRO A 147 6.12 -5.50 -16.47
C PRO A 147 7.21 -6.55 -16.71
N MET A 148 8.45 -6.18 -16.40
CA MET A 148 9.65 -6.96 -16.70
C MET A 148 10.30 -7.59 -15.46
N TRP A 149 9.77 -7.35 -14.25
CA TRP A 149 10.40 -7.85 -13.02
C TRP A 149 10.62 -9.37 -13.03
N GLY A 150 9.60 -10.16 -13.38
CA GLY A 150 9.71 -11.62 -13.43
C GLY A 150 10.26 -12.19 -14.75
N SER A 151 10.34 -11.37 -15.80
CA SER A 151 10.78 -11.79 -17.15
C SER A 151 12.25 -11.54 -17.41
N ASP A 152 12.83 -10.51 -16.79
CA ASP A 152 14.25 -10.19 -16.91
C ASP A 152 15.06 -10.99 -15.87
N PRO A 153 16.07 -11.78 -16.28
CA PRO A 153 16.83 -12.63 -15.36
C PRO A 153 17.62 -11.86 -14.29
N ASP A 154 17.87 -10.57 -14.48
CA ASP A 154 18.65 -9.76 -13.53
C ASP A 154 17.76 -9.08 -12.47
N ASN A 155 16.47 -8.90 -12.74
CA ASN A 155 15.58 -8.13 -11.87
C ASN A 155 15.32 -8.82 -10.52
N VAL A 156 14.86 -10.08 -10.51
CA VAL A 156 14.58 -10.80 -9.25
C VAL A 156 15.82 -10.91 -8.34
N PRO A 157 17.00 -11.34 -8.84
CA PRO A 157 18.21 -11.37 -8.02
C PRO A 157 18.64 -9.98 -7.50
N ARG A 158 18.52 -8.94 -8.32
CA ARG A 158 18.77 -7.56 -7.89
C ARG A 158 17.81 -7.15 -6.77
N THR A 159 16.53 -7.49 -6.87
CA THR A 159 15.54 -7.25 -5.81
C THR A 159 15.93 -7.97 -4.51
N LEU A 160 16.49 -9.19 -4.57
CA LEU A 160 16.99 -9.88 -3.38
C LEU A 160 18.20 -9.16 -2.75
N ASP A 161 19.12 -8.62 -3.54
CA ASP A 161 20.24 -7.81 -3.04
C ASP A 161 19.73 -6.52 -2.38
N ILE A 162 18.68 -5.90 -2.93
CA ILE A 162 17.99 -4.74 -2.34
C ILE A 162 17.40 -5.10 -0.98
N ILE A 163 16.64 -6.19 -0.88
CA ILE A 163 16.04 -6.68 0.38
C ILE A 163 17.13 -6.97 1.41
N LYS A 164 18.23 -7.60 1.00
CA LYS A 164 19.37 -7.86 1.87
C LYS A 164 19.92 -6.56 2.46
N PHE A 165 20.17 -5.57 1.60
CA PHE A 165 20.70 -4.28 2.00
C PHE A 165 19.77 -3.57 2.98
N ILE A 166 18.46 -3.55 2.70
CA ILE A 166 17.46 -2.96 3.60
C ILE A 166 17.50 -3.66 4.96
N ALA A 167 17.53 -5.00 4.99
CA ALA A 167 17.60 -5.74 6.24
C ALA A 167 18.88 -5.42 7.04
N GLU A 168 20.05 -5.40 6.39
CA GLU A 168 21.33 -5.10 7.04
C GLU A 168 21.41 -3.66 7.57
N GLN A 169 20.90 -2.67 6.82
CA GLN A 169 21.01 -1.26 7.18
C GLN A 169 19.90 -0.79 8.12
N LEU A 170 18.68 -1.30 7.96
CA LEU A 170 17.49 -0.79 8.64
C LEU A 170 16.83 -1.81 9.58
N GLY A 171 17.25 -3.07 9.59
CA GLY A 171 16.59 -4.13 10.39
C GLY A 171 16.57 -3.89 11.90
N GLY A 172 17.42 -3.01 12.43
CA GLY A 172 17.37 -2.57 13.83
C GLY A 172 16.45 -1.36 14.11
N MET A 173 15.80 -0.84 13.07
CA MET A 173 14.92 0.33 13.11
C MET A 173 13.47 0.02 12.69
N ILE A 174 13.21 -1.19 12.18
CA ILE A 174 11.91 -1.64 11.68
C ILE A 174 11.50 -2.94 12.39
N ASP A 175 10.20 -3.22 12.43
CA ASP A 175 9.64 -4.43 13.05
C ASP A 175 9.35 -5.51 12.00
N VAL A 176 8.94 -5.09 10.80
CA VAL A 176 8.62 -5.95 9.66
C VAL A 176 9.24 -5.40 8.38
N LEU A 177 9.79 -6.30 7.56
CA LEU A 177 10.20 -6.01 6.19
C LEU A 177 9.31 -6.80 5.23
N GLU A 178 8.50 -6.08 4.46
CA GLU A 178 7.73 -6.65 3.37
C GLU A 178 8.56 -6.75 2.10
N LEU A 179 8.57 -7.95 1.53
CA LEU A 179 9.51 -8.31 0.49
C LEU A 179 9.18 -7.67 -0.87
N LEU A 180 7.91 -7.48 -1.20
CA LEU A 180 7.48 -6.81 -2.43
C LEU A 180 5.96 -6.55 -2.41
N ASN A 181 5.57 -5.31 -2.64
CA ASN A 181 4.16 -4.94 -2.78
C ASN A 181 3.53 -5.48 -4.07
N GLU A 182 2.32 -6.04 -3.99
CA GLU A 182 1.42 -6.26 -5.13
C GLU A 182 2.02 -6.89 -6.40
N PRO A 183 2.87 -7.93 -6.36
CA PRO A 183 3.23 -8.65 -7.59
C PRO A 183 1.97 -9.26 -8.23
N VAL A 184 1.71 -9.00 -9.52
CA VAL A 184 0.53 -9.53 -10.25
C VAL A 184 0.69 -11.03 -10.55
N GLY A 185 0.53 -11.87 -9.54
CA GLY A 185 0.82 -13.30 -9.58
C GLY A 185 -0.02 -14.09 -10.60
N PHE A 186 -1.18 -13.58 -11.01
CA PHE A 186 -1.99 -14.16 -12.07
C PHE A 186 -1.37 -14.03 -13.47
N GLU A 187 -0.39 -13.13 -13.65
CA GLU A 187 0.42 -13.06 -14.86
C GLU A 187 1.56 -14.08 -14.83
N SER A 188 1.71 -14.85 -15.90
CA SER A 188 2.65 -15.97 -15.93
C SER A 188 4.11 -15.58 -15.69
N SER A 189 4.55 -14.40 -16.13
CA SER A 189 5.92 -13.91 -15.88
C SER A 189 6.21 -13.72 -14.40
N ILE A 190 5.20 -13.32 -13.61
CA ILE A 190 5.32 -13.04 -12.18
C ILE A 190 5.00 -14.29 -11.36
N GLY A 191 3.89 -14.96 -11.65
CA GLY A 191 3.44 -16.18 -10.96
C GLY A 191 4.47 -17.32 -11.00
N ASN A 192 5.24 -17.45 -12.09
CA ASN A 192 6.29 -18.47 -12.21
C ASN A 192 7.49 -18.25 -11.28
N VAL A 193 7.73 -17.02 -10.82
CA VAL A 193 8.92 -16.68 -10.03
C VAL A 193 8.59 -16.32 -8.58
N ILE A 194 7.39 -15.82 -8.30
CA ILE A 194 7.07 -15.16 -7.03
C ILE A 194 7.20 -16.09 -5.81
N GLY A 195 6.76 -17.35 -5.92
CA GLY A 195 6.91 -18.31 -4.82
C GLY A 195 8.36 -18.69 -4.52
N ASN A 196 9.26 -18.64 -5.52
CA ASN A 196 10.69 -18.84 -5.26
C ASN A 196 11.33 -17.56 -4.69
N TYR A 197 10.91 -16.38 -5.16
CA TYR A 197 11.34 -15.10 -4.62
C TYR A 197 11.01 -14.98 -3.12
N TRP A 198 9.79 -15.31 -2.68
CA TRP A 198 9.44 -15.32 -1.25
C TRP A 198 10.35 -16.20 -0.39
N LYS A 199 10.63 -17.43 -0.85
CA LYS A 199 11.54 -18.34 -0.14
C LYS A 199 12.96 -17.77 -0.04
N GLN A 200 13.47 -17.21 -1.14
CA GLN A 200 14.80 -16.63 -1.19
C GLN A 200 14.90 -15.34 -0.37
N GLY A 201 13.90 -14.46 -0.44
CA GLY A 201 13.84 -13.24 0.35
C GLY A 201 13.77 -13.53 1.84
N TYR A 202 12.97 -14.51 2.26
CA TYR A 202 12.97 -15.00 3.65
C TYR A 202 14.37 -15.45 4.09
N GLN A 203 15.06 -16.25 3.28
CA GLN A 203 16.42 -16.72 3.60
C GLN A 203 17.43 -15.58 3.65
N VAL A 204 17.32 -14.60 2.75
CA VAL A 204 18.15 -13.40 2.70
C VAL A 204 18.01 -12.59 3.98
N VAL A 205 16.78 -12.30 4.41
CA VAL A 205 16.52 -11.55 5.64
C VAL A 205 17.03 -12.32 6.86
N ARG A 206 16.73 -13.61 6.96
CA ARG A 206 17.20 -14.46 8.06
C ARG A 206 18.72 -14.55 8.11
N GLY A 207 19.39 -14.61 6.96
CA GLY A 207 20.85 -14.61 6.86
C GLY A 207 21.49 -13.28 7.25
N ALA A 208 20.84 -12.15 6.95
CA ALA A 208 21.32 -10.81 7.26
C ALA A 208 21.17 -10.45 8.75
N VAL A 209 20.01 -10.71 9.34
CA VAL A 209 19.66 -10.18 10.68
C VAL A 209 19.07 -11.22 11.65
N GLY A 210 19.01 -12.50 11.27
CA GLY A 210 18.44 -13.56 12.11
C GLY A 210 16.92 -13.50 12.22
N GLY A 211 16.38 -14.01 13.33
CA GLY A 211 14.93 -14.15 13.56
C GLY A 211 14.23 -12.93 14.17
N GLY A 212 14.95 -11.83 14.45
CA GLY A 212 14.37 -10.66 15.13
C GLY A 212 13.43 -9.82 14.25
N LEU A 213 13.72 -9.73 12.96
CA LEU A 213 12.92 -8.98 11.98
C LEU A 213 11.84 -9.89 11.38
N GLN A 214 10.57 -9.49 11.45
CA GLN A 214 9.51 -10.25 10.78
C GLN A 214 9.60 -10.07 9.26
N VAL A 215 9.24 -11.10 8.50
CA VAL A 215 9.22 -11.07 7.03
C VAL A 215 7.78 -11.10 6.56
N MET A 216 7.38 -10.12 5.76
CA MET A 216 6.04 -10.07 5.18
C MET A 216 6.08 -10.40 3.68
N ILE A 217 5.12 -11.21 3.23
CA ILE A 217 4.89 -11.57 1.83
C ILE A 217 3.45 -11.26 1.47
N MET A 218 3.22 -10.79 0.25
CA MET A 218 1.88 -10.51 -0.24
C MET A 218 1.29 -11.74 -0.96
N ASP A 219 -0.03 -11.87 -0.93
CA ASP A 219 -0.77 -12.98 -1.56
C ASP A 219 -0.65 -13.03 -3.10
N ALA A 220 -0.06 -12.00 -3.71
CA ALA A 220 0.15 -11.81 -5.14
C ALA A 220 -1.16 -11.76 -5.95
N PHE A 221 -2.27 -11.32 -5.35
CA PHE A 221 -3.63 -11.37 -5.92
C PHE A 221 -4.10 -12.78 -6.28
N LEU A 222 -3.52 -13.80 -5.65
CA LEU A 222 -3.89 -15.20 -5.84
C LEU A 222 -4.83 -15.69 -4.72
N GLY A 223 -5.11 -14.85 -3.72
CA GLY A 223 -5.79 -15.23 -2.50
C GLY A 223 -4.85 -15.97 -1.53
N VAL A 224 -5.10 -15.80 -0.23
CA VAL A 224 -4.28 -16.43 0.82
C VAL A 224 -4.21 -17.95 0.70
N ASP A 225 -5.27 -18.61 0.24
CA ASP A 225 -5.33 -20.07 0.09
C ASP A 225 -4.32 -20.62 -0.92
N SER A 226 -3.84 -19.80 -1.88
CA SER A 226 -2.77 -20.18 -2.80
C SER A 226 -1.42 -20.41 -2.08
N TRP A 227 -1.33 -20.01 -0.81
CA TRP A 227 -0.14 -20.04 0.03
C TRP A 227 -0.30 -20.94 1.27
N GLU A 228 -1.22 -21.90 1.23
CA GLU A 228 -1.33 -22.92 2.28
C GLU A 228 -0.02 -23.72 2.41
N ASN A 229 0.38 -24.00 3.65
CA ASN A 229 1.62 -24.72 4.00
C ASN A 229 2.90 -24.09 3.43
N PHE A 230 2.86 -22.80 3.08
CA PHE A 230 3.99 -22.06 2.55
C PHE A 230 4.69 -21.28 3.67
N LEU A 231 6.00 -21.51 3.84
CA LEU A 231 6.82 -20.86 4.88
C LEU A 231 6.23 -21.00 6.31
N THR A 232 5.71 -22.18 6.64
CA THR A 232 5.16 -22.50 7.96
C THR A 232 6.21 -23.10 8.92
N TYR A 233 5.92 -23.05 10.22
CA TYR A 233 6.74 -23.68 11.27
C TYR A 233 6.77 -25.22 11.12
N PRO A 234 7.90 -25.90 11.39
CA PRO A 234 9.19 -25.38 11.88
C PRO A 234 10.16 -24.95 10.77
N SER A 235 9.74 -24.96 9.50
CA SER A 235 10.63 -24.65 8.38
C SER A 235 10.93 -23.16 8.23
N ALA A 236 9.99 -22.32 8.65
CA ALA A 236 10.13 -20.89 8.77
C ALA A 236 9.36 -20.38 9.99
N GLU A 237 9.79 -19.23 10.52
CA GLU A 237 9.17 -18.56 11.66
C GLU A 237 9.17 -17.06 11.41
N GLY A 238 8.24 -16.34 12.03
CA GLY A 238 8.11 -14.89 11.91
C GLY A 238 7.83 -14.43 10.48
N VAL A 239 6.88 -15.10 9.83
CA VAL A 239 6.39 -14.78 8.48
C VAL A 239 4.96 -14.27 8.60
N ILE A 240 4.63 -13.23 7.85
CA ILE A 240 3.32 -12.59 7.81
C ILE A 240 2.83 -12.57 6.36
N MET A 241 1.59 -12.98 6.13
CA MET A 241 0.84 -12.80 4.89
C MET A 241 0.19 -11.41 4.89
N ASP A 242 0.41 -10.67 3.81
CA ASP A 242 -0.29 -9.43 3.49
C ASP A 242 -1.37 -9.73 2.42
N THR A 243 -2.61 -9.33 2.68
CA THR A 243 -3.71 -9.30 1.71
C THR A 243 -4.29 -7.91 1.60
N HIS A 244 -4.70 -7.50 0.40
CA HIS A 244 -5.26 -6.18 0.13
C HIS A 244 -6.75 -6.31 -0.22
N GLU A 245 -7.60 -5.51 0.41
CA GLU A 245 -9.05 -5.61 0.28
C GLU A 245 -9.66 -4.30 -0.26
N TYR A 246 -10.10 -4.37 -1.51
CA TYR A 246 -10.75 -3.27 -2.22
C TYR A 246 -11.98 -3.76 -2.98
N GLN A 247 -12.99 -2.89 -3.11
CA GLN A 247 -14.22 -3.19 -3.85
C GLN A 247 -14.54 -2.13 -4.93
N VAL A 248 -13.49 -1.53 -5.51
CA VAL A 248 -13.63 -0.38 -6.42
C VAL A 248 -13.01 -0.58 -7.80
N PHE A 249 -12.23 -1.65 -8.02
CA PHE A 249 -11.46 -1.83 -9.25
C PHE A 249 -12.15 -2.73 -10.31
N ASN A 250 -13.35 -3.23 -10.00
CA ASN A 250 -14.14 -4.11 -10.85
C ASN A 250 -15.61 -3.66 -10.90
N TYR A 251 -16.25 -3.83 -12.06
CA TYR A 251 -17.63 -3.33 -12.29
C TYR A 251 -18.67 -4.00 -11.40
N ASP A 252 -18.53 -5.29 -11.14
CA ASP A 252 -19.44 -6.07 -10.30
C ASP A 252 -19.39 -5.62 -8.83
N GLN A 253 -18.22 -5.22 -8.35
CA GLN A 253 -18.07 -4.66 -7.00
C GLN A 253 -18.60 -3.22 -6.92
N LEU A 254 -18.35 -2.39 -7.94
CA LEU A 254 -18.88 -1.02 -8.00
C LEU A 254 -20.41 -0.95 -8.10
N GLU A 255 -21.06 -2.00 -8.61
CA GLU A 255 -22.53 -2.07 -8.70
C GLU A 255 -23.18 -2.35 -7.33
N LEU A 256 -22.41 -2.78 -6.33
CA LEU A 256 -22.94 -3.16 -5.03
C LEU A 256 -23.64 -1.97 -4.35
N SER A 257 -24.81 -2.24 -3.79
CA SER A 257 -25.40 -1.33 -2.80
C SER A 257 -24.47 -1.23 -1.57
N PHE A 258 -24.62 -0.18 -0.75
CA PHE A 258 -23.92 -0.05 0.53
C PHE A 258 -24.01 -1.30 1.41
N SER A 259 -25.19 -1.91 1.54
CA SER A 259 -25.32 -3.19 2.27
C SER A 259 -24.66 -4.37 1.54
N GLY A 260 -24.58 -4.29 0.21
CA GLY A 260 -23.88 -5.27 -0.62
C GLY A 260 -22.39 -5.28 -0.32
N HIS A 261 -21.74 -4.11 -0.28
CA HIS A 261 -20.34 -3.98 0.11
C HIS A 261 -20.04 -4.56 1.49
N ILE A 262 -20.89 -4.23 2.48
CA ILE A 262 -20.76 -4.77 3.84
C ILE A 262 -20.85 -6.30 3.83
N ASN A 263 -21.90 -6.85 3.21
CA ASN A 263 -22.13 -8.30 3.17
C ASN A 263 -21.02 -9.06 2.43
N ASP A 264 -20.51 -8.48 1.35
CA ASP A 264 -19.43 -9.04 0.54
C ASP A 264 -18.12 -9.08 1.33
N SER A 265 -17.73 -7.97 1.96
CA SER A 265 -16.53 -7.92 2.81
C SER A 265 -16.61 -8.91 3.97
N CYS A 266 -17.77 -9.08 4.60
CA CYS A 266 -17.93 -10.06 5.68
C CYS A 266 -17.73 -11.52 5.24
N GLN A 267 -17.81 -11.85 3.94
CA GLN A 267 -17.51 -13.21 3.46
C GLN A 267 -16.03 -13.58 3.62
N VAL A 268 -15.14 -12.59 3.54
CA VAL A 268 -13.69 -12.76 3.61
C VAL A 268 -13.22 -13.15 5.02
N LEU A 269 -13.98 -12.76 6.05
CA LEU A 269 -13.65 -12.99 7.46
C LEU A 269 -13.29 -14.44 7.78
N THR A 270 -14.16 -15.39 7.42
CA THR A 270 -13.95 -16.81 7.77
C THR A 270 -12.74 -17.39 7.04
N GLN A 271 -12.50 -16.98 5.80
CA GLN A 271 -11.37 -17.43 5.00
C GLN A 271 -10.05 -16.97 5.62
N LEU A 272 -9.92 -15.66 5.91
CA LEU A 272 -8.70 -15.10 6.50
C LEU A 272 -8.42 -15.68 7.89
N GLN A 273 -9.44 -15.84 8.72
CA GLN A 273 -9.29 -16.49 10.04
C GLN A 273 -8.80 -17.92 9.91
N SER A 274 -9.43 -18.73 9.07
CA SER A 274 -9.05 -20.13 8.86
C SER A 274 -7.61 -20.26 8.37
N TYR A 275 -7.21 -19.39 7.43
CA TYR A 275 -5.84 -19.35 6.94
C TYR A 275 -4.85 -18.97 8.05
N ALA A 276 -5.11 -17.88 8.77
CA ALA A 276 -4.23 -17.37 9.84
C ALA A 276 -4.06 -18.38 10.99
N ASP A 277 -5.11 -19.10 11.35
CA ASP A 277 -5.09 -20.11 12.41
C ASP A 277 -4.23 -21.33 12.03
N SER A 278 -4.16 -21.66 10.74
CA SER A 278 -3.55 -22.92 10.27
C SER A 278 -2.21 -22.74 9.57
N ASN A 279 -1.82 -21.51 9.20
CA ASN A 279 -0.64 -21.24 8.37
C ASN A 279 0.33 -20.26 9.04
N ILE A 280 0.32 -19.00 8.58
CA ILE A 280 1.20 -17.92 9.04
C ILE A 280 0.32 -16.75 9.48
N PHE A 281 0.89 -15.81 10.25
CA PHE A 281 0.16 -14.60 10.62
C PHE A 281 -0.33 -13.87 9.37
N THR A 282 -1.50 -13.25 9.42
CA THR A 282 -2.15 -12.56 8.32
C THR A 282 -2.61 -11.19 8.74
N ILE A 283 -2.33 -10.19 7.92
CA ILE A 283 -2.81 -8.82 8.06
C ILE A 283 -3.52 -8.40 6.77
N ILE A 284 -4.53 -7.55 6.90
CA ILE A 284 -5.06 -6.82 5.73
C ILE A 284 -4.16 -5.61 5.52
N GLY A 285 -3.20 -5.64 4.61
CA GLY A 285 -2.18 -4.59 4.49
C GLY A 285 -2.52 -3.40 3.61
N GLU A 286 -3.70 -3.43 2.99
CA GLU A 286 -4.34 -2.30 2.33
C GLU A 286 -5.86 -2.43 2.33
N TRP A 287 -6.57 -1.34 2.59
CA TRP A 287 -8.00 -1.16 2.36
C TRP A 287 -8.41 0.31 2.51
N THR A 288 -9.65 0.68 2.14
CA THR A 288 -10.17 2.06 2.29
C THR A 288 -11.67 2.08 2.64
N THR A 289 -12.22 3.24 3.05
CA THR A 289 -13.67 3.42 3.15
C THR A 289 -14.37 3.79 1.84
N ALA A 290 -13.62 4.11 0.78
CA ALA A 290 -14.19 4.50 -0.51
C ALA A 290 -14.85 3.30 -1.24
N PRO A 291 -16.13 3.39 -1.64
CA PRO A 291 -16.82 2.37 -2.43
C PRO A 291 -16.83 2.68 -3.93
N THR A 292 -16.14 3.73 -4.38
CA THR A 292 -16.08 4.13 -5.79
C THR A 292 -14.64 4.34 -6.23
N ASP A 293 -14.40 4.27 -7.54
CA ASP A 293 -13.10 4.63 -8.14
C ASP A 293 -13.07 6.06 -8.67
N CYS A 294 -13.82 6.96 -8.04
CA CYS A 294 -14.00 8.34 -8.48
C CYS A 294 -12.81 9.27 -8.21
N ALA A 295 -11.94 8.93 -7.25
CA ALA A 295 -10.78 9.76 -6.91
C ALA A 295 -9.96 10.06 -8.16
N MET A 296 -9.63 11.34 -8.36
CA MET A 296 -8.97 11.79 -9.58
C MET A 296 -7.67 11.01 -9.80
N TRP A 297 -7.55 10.37 -10.96
CA TRP A 297 -6.38 9.57 -11.35
C TRP A 297 -6.12 8.32 -10.51
N LEU A 298 -7.08 7.84 -9.71
CA LEU A 298 -6.93 6.56 -8.99
C LEU A 298 -6.62 5.40 -9.93
N ASN A 299 -7.21 5.41 -11.14
CA ASN A 299 -6.93 4.44 -12.20
C ASN A 299 -5.70 4.80 -13.06
N GLY A 300 -4.89 5.75 -12.61
CA GLY A 300 -3.72 6.30 -13.27
C GLY A 300 -3.94 7.69 -13.86
N ARG A 301 -2.85 8.48 -13.95
CA ARG A 301 -2.91 9.83 -14.53
C ARG A 301 -3.48 9.83 -15.94
N GLY A 302 -4.47 10.69 -16.17
CA GLY A 302 -5.17 10.83 -17.45
C GLY A 302 -6.17 9.71 -17.75
N VAL A 303 -6.44 8.83 -16.79
CA VAL A 303 -7.43 7.76 -16.89
C VAL A 303 -8.63 8.14 -16.02
N GLY A 304 -9.83 7.94 -16.56
CA GLY A 304 -11.10 8.23 -15.87
C GLY A 304 -11.53 7.14 -14.87
N ALA A 305 -12.75 7.26 -14.37
CA ALA A 305 -13.37 6.32 -13.44
C ALA A 305 -14.29 5.33 -14.16
N ARG A 306 -14.40 4.11 -13.64
CA ARG A 306 -15.44 3.15 -14.07
C ARG A 306 -16.80 3.64 -13.62
N TRP A 307 -16.88 4.25 -12.43
CA TRP A 307 -18.11 4.78 -11.83
C TRP A 307 -18.94 5.66 -12.77
N ASP A 308 -18.29 6.64 -13.40
CA ASP A 308 -18.93 7.62 -14.29
C ASP A 308 -18.79 7.30 -15.79
N GLY A 309 -18.23 6.12 -16.11
CA GLY A 309 -18.04 5.65 -17.48
C GLY A 309 -16.93 6.38 -18.25
N THR A 310 -16.07 7.16 -17.59
CA THR A 310 -14.96 7.88 -18.25
C THR A 310 -13.69 7.02 -18.41
N TRP A 311 -13.61 5.85 -17.75
CA TRP A 311 -12.50 4.91 -17.89
C TRP A 311 -12.48 4.19 -19.25
N GLN A 312 -13.61 3.65 -19.70
CA GLN A 312 -13.72 2.94 -20.97
C GLN A 312 -15.12 3.07 -21.59
N SER A 313 -15.18 3.36 -22.89
CA SER A 313 -16.43 3.39 -23.65
C SER A 313 -17.10 2.02 -23.74
N GLY A 314 -18.44 1.99 -23.65
CA GLY A 314 -19.26 0.78 -23.86
C GLY A 314 -19.39 -0.12 -22.63
N GLN A 315 -18.91 0.32 -21.48
CA GLN A 315 -19.05 -0.35 -20.19
C GLN A 315 -20.23 0.24 -19.38
N PRO A 316 -20.67 -0.44 -18.30
CA PRO A 316 -21.65 0.11 -17.38
C PRO A 316 -21.23 1.46 -16.80
N THR A 317 -22.22 2.29 -16.45
CA THR A 317 -22.03 3.56 -15.75
C THR A 317 -23.01 3.59 -14.57
N PHE A 318 -22.52 3.92 -13.39
CA PHE A 318 -23.28 3.83 -12.14
C PHE A 318 -23.78 5.21 -11.67
N GLY A 319 -23.07 6.30 -11.97
CA GLY A 319 -23.51 7.65 -11.61
C GLY A 319 -22.52 8.75 -11.97
N SER A 320 -22.75 9.96 -11.48
CA SER A 320 -21.72 11.01 -11.44
C SER A 320 -20.76 10.74 -10.27
N CYS A 321 -19.49 11.15 -10.40
CA CYS A 321 -18.54 11.17 -9.29
C CYS A 321 -18.75 12.34 -8.32
N ASP A 322 -19.63 13.29 -8.64
CA ASP A 322 -19.96 14.41 -7.76
C ASP A 322 -20.47 13.91 -6.40
N GLY A 323 -19.79 14.33 -5.32
CA GLY A 323 -20.18 14.00 -3.94
C GLY A 323 -19.71 12.64 -3.42
N TRP A 324 -18.93 11.89 -4.22
CA TRP A 324 -18.35 10.60 -3.82
C TRP A 324 -16.88 10.69 -3.40
N THR A 325 -16.16 11.71 -3.87
CA THR A 325 -14.74 11.96 -3.56
C THR A 325 -14.44 13.47 -3.56
N GLY A 326 -13.19 13.87 -3.37
CA GLY A 326 -12.76 15.26 -3.22
C GLY A 326 -12.97 15.76 -1.79
N ASP A 327 -13.54 16.96 -1.64
CA ASP A 327 -13.76 17.60 -0.34
C ASP A 327 -14.97 17.00 0.42
N MET A 328 -14.75 16.58 1.67
CA MET A 328 -15.74 15.93 2.53
C MET A 328 -16.96 16.79 2.89
N SER A 329 -16.94 18.10 2.61
CA SER A 329 -18.10 18.99 2.77
C SER A 329 -19.19 18.73 1.72
N THR A 330 -18.86 18.03 0.64
CA THR A 330 -19.80 17.61 -0.39
C THR A 330 -20.47 16.26 -0.09
N PHE A 331 -19.91 15.48 0.84
CA PHE A 331 -20.40 14.15 1.16
C PHE A 331 -21.74 14.20 1.91
N SER A 332 -22.69 13.38 1.49
CA SER A 332 -23.98 13.24 2.16
C SER A 332 -23.86 12.54 3.52
N ASP A 333 -24.84 12.76 4.40
CA ASP A 333 -24.89 12.07 5.69
C ASP A 333 -25.04 10.54 5.52
N ASP A 334 -25.79 10.09 4.50
CA ASP A 334 -25.93 8.68 4.16
C ASP A 334 -24.59 8.07 3.73
N TYR A 335 -23.77 8.81 2.97
CA TYR A 335 -22.45 8.35 2.56
C TYR A 335 -21.48 8.26 3.74
N LYS A 336 -21.45 9.27 4.63
CA LYS A 336 -20.65 9.21 5.86
C LYS A 336 -21.09 8.08 6.79
N THR A 337 -22.39 7.84 6.87
CA THR A 337 -22.97 6.70 7.62
C THR A 337 -22.48 5.38 7.05
N PHE A 338 -22.52 5.21 5.73
CA PHE A 338 -21.97 4.03 5.06
C PHE A 338 -20.47 3.88 5.31
N MET A 339 -19.66 4.93 5.12
CA MET A 339 -18.22 4.85 5.35
C MET A 339 -17.89 4.45 6.79
N ARG A 340 -18.70 4.87 7.77
CA ARG A 340 -18.56 4.43 9.16
C ARG A 340 -18.87 2.94 9.34
N GLN A 341 -19.94 2.46 8.72
CA GLN A 341 -20.27 1.04 8.70
C GLN A 341 -19.16 0.23 8.04
N TYR A 342 -18.69 0.68 6.88
CA TYR A 342 -17.68 0.00 6.10
C TYR A 342 -16.31 -0.02 6.80
N TYR A 343 -15.94 1.08 7.49
CA TYR A 343 -14.80 1.11 8.40
C TYR A 343 -14.91 0.02 9.47
N GLU A 344 -16.03 -0.05 10.20
CA GLU A 344 -16.20 -1.04 11.27
C GLU A 344 -16.21 -2.48 10.75
N THR A 345 -16.75 -2.72 9.55
CA THR A 345 -16.67 -4.01 8.87
C THR A 345 -15.22 -4.42 8.62
N GLN A 346 -14.45 -3.57 7.93
CA GLN A 346 -13.06 -3.86 7.56
C GLN A 346 -12.16 -4.01 8.79
N VAL A 347 -12.35 -3.18 9.81
CA VAL A 347 -11.65 -3.30 11.09
C VAL A 347 -12.01 -4.61 11.80
N ALA A 348 -13.28 -5.02 11.83
CA ALA A 348 -13.68 -6.29 12.44
C ALA A 348 -13.03 -7.49 11.75
N ILE A 349 -12.86 -7.45 10.42
CA ILE A 349 -12.18 -8.50 9.65
C ILE A 349 -10.67 -8.49 9.97
N GLY A 350 -10.04 -7.32 9.99
CA GLY A 350 -8.62 -7.20 10.31
C GLY A 350 -8.28 -7.64 11.75
N GLU A 351 -9.09 -7.21 12.73
CA GLU A 351 -8.96 -7.62 14.15
C GLU A 351 -9.33 -9.09 14.39
N ALA A 352 -10.02 -9.73 13.45
CA ALA A 352 -10.25 -11.17 13.46
C ALA A 352 -8.97 -11.96 13.09
N VAL A 353 -7.98 -11.32 12.45
CA VAL A 353 -6.64 -11.86 12.20
C VAL A 353 -5.59 -11.09 13.02
N GLN A 354 -4.48 -10.60 12.45
CA GLN A 354 -3.44 -9.88 13.17
C GLN A 354 -3.48 -8.34 13.00
N GLY A 355 -4.51 -7.80 12.34
CA GLY A 355 -4.70 -6.34 12.21
C GLY A 355 -4.96 -5.88 10.77
N TRP A 356 -4.83 -4.58 10.54
CA TRP A 356 -5.28 -3.94 9.30
C TRP A 356 -4.55 -2.62 8.98
N VAL A 357 -4.20 -2.37 7.72
CA VAL A 357 -3.62 -1.11 7.23
C VAL A 357 -4.58 -0.43 6.22
N TYR A 358 -5.23 0.64 6.65
CA TYR A 358 -5.89 1.63 5.80
C TYR A 358 -4.91 2.38 4.89
N TRP A 359 -5.34 2.49 3.65
CA TRP A 359 -4.75 3.27 2.59
C TRP A 359 -5.63 4.51 2.37
N THR A 360 -5.19 5.70 2.79
CA THR A 360 -3.87 6.10 3.31
C THR A 360 -4.01 7.15 4.43
N TRP A 361 -2.92 7.59 5.07
CA TRP A 361 -2.99 8.61 6.13
C TRP A 361 -3.61 9.92 5.62
N LYS A 362 -3.14 10.43 4.48
CA LYS A 362 -3.66 11.64 3.83
C LYS A 362 -3.41 11.66 2.33
N VAL A 363 -4.26 12.42 1.65
CA VAL A 363 -4.23 12.70 0.21
C VAL A 363 -4.61 14.18 -0.01
N GLU A 364 -4.30 14.76 -1.17
CA GLU A 364 -4.60 16.17 -1.43
C GLU A 364 -6.09 16.43 -1.72
N ASP A 365 -6.75 15.59 -2.52
CA ASP A 365 -8.11 15.84 -3.05
C ASP A 365 -8.93 14.56 -3.24
N ALA A 366 -8.99 13.73 -2.20
CA ALA A 366 -9.83 12.52 -2.15
C ALA A 366 -10.11 12.13 -0.68
N ASP A 367 -10.87 12.96 0.04
CA ASP A 367 -11.03 12.83 1.49
C ASP A 367 -11.56 11.44 1.93
N ASP A 368 -12.32 10.74 1.09
CA ASP A 368 -12.80 9.36 1.29
C ASP A 368 -11.68 8.30 1.35
N TRP A 369 -10.48 8.62 0.86
CA TRP A 369 -9.26 7.82 0.96
C TRP A 369 -8.29 8.31 2.06
N SER A 370 -8.61 9.39 2.78
CA SER A 370 -7.76 9.90 3.86
C SER A 370 -8.26 9.49 5.24
N TYR A 371 -7.43 8.77 5.97
CA TYR A 371 -7.69 8.47 7.39
C TYR A 371 -7.82 9.76 8.21
N GLN A 372 -6.92 10.73 7.99
CA GLN A 372 -6.94 12.03 8.65
C GLN A 372 -8.27 12.77 8.43
N ARG A 373 -8.83 12.70 7.22
CA ARG A 373 -10.12 13.32 6.90
C ARG A 373 -11.28 12.52 7.44
N GLY A 374 -11.19 11.19 7.49
CA GLY A 374 -12.18 10.36 8.17
C GLY A 374 -12.33 10.67 9.65
N LEU A 375 -11.23 10.97 10.34
CA LEU A 375 -11.26 11.46 11.72
C LEU A 375 -11.98 12.81 11.84
N GLN A 376 -11.65 13.75 10.94
CA GLN A 376 -12.26 15.10 10.95
C GLN A 376 -13.75 15.07 10.58
N GLY A 377 -14.12 14.21 9.64
CA GLY A 377 -15.48 14.06 9.13
C GLY A 377 -16.36 13.10 9.94
N GLY A 378 -15.77 12.38 10.90
CA GLY A 378 -16.47 11.55 11.89
C GLY A 378 -16.91 10.16 11.42
N TRP A 379 -16.57 9.76 10.19
CA TRP A 379 -16.83 8.39 9.74
C TRP A 379 -15.74 7.40 10.18
N ILE A 380 -14.55 7.88 10.56
CA ILE A 380 -13.54 7.11 11.29
C ILE A 380 -13.52 7.61 12.75
N PRO A 381 -13.63 6.72 13.76
CA PRO A 381 -13.58 7.12 15.15
C PRO A 381 -12.16 7.52 15.60
N GLN A 382 -12.08 8.44 16.57
CA GLN A 382 -10.81 8.81 17.20
C GLN A 382 -10.21 7.67 18.04
N ASP A 383 -11.07 6.87 18.67
CA ASP A 383 -10.68 5.60 19.27
C ASP A 383 -10.98 4.50 18.25
N PRO A 384 -9.97 3.89 17.61
CA PRO A 384 -10.18 2.84 16.61
C PRO A 384 -10.93 1.60 17.13
N THR A 385 -11.10 1.44 18.45
CA THR A 385 -11.94 0.39 19.06
C THR A 385 -13.42 0.76 19.22
N ASP A 386 -13.78 2.02 18.99
CA ASP A 386 -15.17 2.49 19.07
C ASP A 386 -16.03 1.87 17.96
N ARG A 387 -17.24 1.43 18.32
CA ARG A 387 -18.20 0.77 17.41
C ARG A 387 -19.58 1.38 17.61
N LEU A 388 -20.13 1.98 16.55
CA LEU A 388 -21.53 2.40 16.43
C LEU A 388 -22.41 1.28 15.86
N TYR A 389 -21.82 0.34 15.12
CA TYR A 389 -22.47 -0.81 14.49
C TYR A 389 -21.81 -2.12 14.94
N PRO A 390 -21.90 -2.47 16.24
CA PRO A 390 -21.35 -3.73 16.73
C PRO A 390 -22.00 -4.92 16.02
N ASP A 391 -21.24 -5.99 15.83
CA ASP A 391 -21.69 -7.24 15.19
C ASP A 391 -22.11 -7.09 13.71
N ILE A 392 -21.59 -6.11 12.98
CA ILE A 392 -21.94 -5.81 11.58
C ILE A 392 -21.80 -7.01 10.62
N CYS A 393 -20.89 -7.94 10.89
CA CYS A 393 -20.73 -9.18 10.13
C CYS A 393 -21.54 -10.38 10.66
N SER A 394 -22.28 -10.23 11.76
CA SER A 394 -23.11 -11.31 12.34
C SER A 394 -24.55 -11.34 11.79
N SER A 395 -24.95 -10.35 10.99
CA SER A 395 -26.30 -10.22 10.43
C SER A 395 -26.46 -10.75 8.99
N GLY A 396 -25.43 -11.41 8.45
CA GLY A 396 -25.39 -11.97 7.08
C GLY A 396 -25.90 -13.40 6.98
#